data_AF-A0A955XFU0-F1
#
_entry.id   AF-A0A955XFU0-F1
#
_cell.length_a   1.000
_cell.length_b   1.000
_cell.length_c   1.000
_cell.angle_alpha   90.00
_cell.angle_beta   90.00
_cell.angle_gamma   90.00
#
_symmetry.space_group_name_H-M   'P 1'
#
loop_
_entity.id
_entity.type
_entity.pdbx_description
1 polymer ?
#
loop_
_entity_poly.entity_id
_entity_poly.type
_entity_poly.pdbx_seq_one_letter_code
_entity_poly.pdbx_strand_id
1 'polypeptide(L)'
;MRSLAALMALALAWPAASFAADNWSDVAPGVRLLRRTTDRPWRIFALRIDLCARGVSVRATAEGERWRTVPSFADRVGAVAAVNADFFSYDTQRPTGLAVHAGDV
;
A
#
# COMPACT_ATOMS: atom_id res chain seq x y z
N MET A 1 -5.53 49.62 -30.68
CA MET A 1 -4.70 48.38 -30.74
C MET A 1 -3.76 48.30 -29.54
N ARG A 2 -4.32 48.27 -28.33
CA ARG A 2 -3.65 47.99 -27.06
C ARG A 2 -4.69 47.20 -26.26
N SER A 3 -4.27 46.20 -25.48
CA SER A 3 -5.09 45.45 -24.50
C SER A 3 -5.49 43.99 -24.80
N LEU A 4 -5.20 43.38 -25.96
CA LEU A 4 -5.43 41.92 -26.13
C LEU A 4 -4.29 41.04 -25.58
N ALA A 5 -3.05 41.54 -25.56
CA ALA A 5 -1.90 40.77 -25.08
C ALA A 5 -1.88 40.56 -23.55
N ALA A 6 -2.51 41.45 -22.78
CA ALA A 6 -2.50 41.39 -21.32
C ALA A 6 -3.44 40.30 -20.76
N LEU A 7 -4.54 39.97 -21.45
CA LEU A 7 -5.47 38.92 -21.01
C LEU A 7 -4.92 37.51 -21.23
N MET A 8 -4.04 37.30 -22.20
CA MET A 8 -3.48 35.97 -22.50
C MET A 8 -2.33 35.60 -21.55
N ALA A 9 -1.66 36.58 -20.95
CA ALA A 9 -0.57 36.35 -19.99
C ALA A 9 -1.06 35.94 -18.59
N LEU A 10 -2.31 36.23 -18.22
CA LEU A 10 -2.85 35.90 -16.89
C LEU A 10 -3.36 34.46 -16.75
N ALA A 11 -3.58 33.75 -17.87
CA ALA A 11 -4.08 32.38 -17.87
C ALA A 11 -3.00 31.31 -17.59
N LEU A 12 -1.71 31.68 -17.66
CA LEU A 12 -0.58 30.75 -17.51
C LEU A 12 -0.04 30.63 -16.07
N ALA A 13 -0.59 31.42 -15.13
CA ALA A 13 -0.16 31.41 -13.74
C ALA A 13 -1.16 30.71 -12.82
N TRP A 14 -1.92 29.73 -13.32
CA TRP A 14 -2.65 28.84 -12.43
C TRP A 14 -1.63 27.87 -11.82
N PRO A 15 -1.28 27.97 -10.52
CA PRO A 15 -0.56 26.90 -9.88
C PRO A 15 -1.45 25.67 -10.02
N ALA A 16 -0.99 24.68 -10.79
CA ALA A 16 -1.54 23.35 -10.67
C ALA A 16 -1.31 22.98 -9.20
N ALA A 17 -2.35 23.09 -8.40
CA ALA A 17 -2.33 22.59 -7.04
C ALA A 17 -1.96 21.12 -7.17
N SER A 18 -0.70 20.81 -6.88
CA SER A 18 -0.23 19.44 -6.75
C SER A 18 -0.85 18.91 -5.46
N PHE A 19 -2.17 18.71 -5.48
CA PHE A 19 -2.82 17.88 -4.50
C PHE A 19 -2.10 16.55 -4.51
N ALA A 20 -1.83 16.02 -3.32
CA ALA A 20 -1.39 14.66 -3.11
C ALA A 20 -2.33 13.73 -3.89
N ALA A 21 -1.98 13.42 -5.14
CA ALA A 21 -2.91 12.79 -6.05
C ALA A 21 -2.96 11.31 -5.71
N ASP A 22 -4.09 10.90 -5.16
CA ASP A 22 -4.38 9.50 -4.95
C ASP A 22 -4.42 8.79 -6.30
N ASN A 23 -3.39 7.99 -6.57
CA ASN A 23 -3.37 7.13 -7.73
C ASN A 23 -3.83 5.74 -7.27
N TRP A 24 -5.08 5.42 -7.60
CA TRP A 24 -5.67 4.10 -7.36
C TRP A 24 -5.50 3.21 -8.60
N SER A 25 -5.11 1.96 -8.36
CA SER A 25 -5.04 0.90 -9.38
C SER A 25 -5.69 -0.39 -8.87
N ASP A 26 -6.35 -1.13 -9.74
CA ASP A 26 -6.94 -2.42 -9.41
C ASP A 26 -5.88 -3.53 -9.60
N VAL A 27 -5.63 -4.30 -8.54
CA VAL A 27 -4.57 -5.34 -8.52
C VAL A 27 -5.17 -6.73 -8.77
N ALA A 28 -6.34 -6.98 -8.20
CA ALA A 28 -7.15 -8.18 -8.39
C ALA A 28 -8.62 -7.84 -8.06
N PRO A 29 -9.60 -8.69 -8.41
CA PRO A 29 -10.98 -8.51 -7.96
C PRO A 29 -11.05 -8.31 -6.44
N GLY A 30 -11.64 -7.19 -5.99
CA GLY A 30 -11.74 -6.84 -4.57
C GLY A 30 -10.48 -6.23 -3.93
N VAL A 31 -9.39 -6.02 -4.68
CA VAL A 31 -8.12 -5.48 -4.15
C VAL A 31 -7.65 -4.30 -4.98
N ARG A 32 -7.50 -3.14 -4.32
CA ARG A 32 -7.04 -1.88 -4.95
C ARG A 32 -5.82 -1.32 -4.22
N LEU A 33 -4.83 -0.86 -4.97
CA LEU A 33 -3.62 -0.21 -4.46
C LEU A 33 -3.71 1.30 -4.65
N LEU A 34 -3.60 2.03 -3.54
CA LEU A 34 -3.32 3.46 -3.50
C LEU A 34 -1.81 3.69 -3.55
N ARG A 35 -1.39 4.60 -4.43
CA ARG A 35 -0.08 5.25 -4.41
C ARG A 35 -0.31 6.74 -4.17
N ARG A 36 0.19 7.27 -3.06
CA ARG A 36 0.06 8.68 -2.69
C ARG A 36 1.45 9.28 -2.45
N THR A 37 1.70 10.43 -3.05
CA THR A 37 2.82 11.32 -2.69
C THR A 37 2.25 12.55 -2.01
N THR A 38 2.88 13.08 -0.97
CA THR A 38 2.44 14.31 -0.32
C THR A 38 3.31 15.50 -0.73
N ASP A 39 2.98 16.69 -0.22
CA ASP A 39 3.80 17.91 -0.30
C ASP A 39 5.17 17.78 0.41
N ARG A 40 5.30 16.75 1.25
CA ARG A 40 6.55 16.26 1.83
C ARG A 40 6.98 14.99 1.08
N PRO A 41 8.26 14.54 1.16
CA PRO A 41 8.75 13.41 0.36
C PRO A 41 8.24 12.03 0.84
N TRP A 42 7.05 11.97 1.44
CA TRP A 42 6.38 10.73 1.79
C TRP A 42 5.81 10.06 0.55
N ARG A 43 6.13 8.78 0.41
CA ARG A 43 5.53 7.87 -0.58
C ARG A 43 4.72 6.84 0.19
N ILE A 44 3.41 6.91 0.09
CA ILE A 44 2.48 6.09 0.84
C ILE A 44 1.87 5.06 -0.12
N PHE A 45 1.91 3.80 0.30
CA PHE A 45 1.24 2.69 -0.39
C PHE A 45 0.21 2.12 0.57
N ALA A 46 -1.03 1.97 0.11
CA ALA A 46 -2.10 1.38 0.91
C ALA A 46 -2.97 0.45 0.06
N LEU A 47 -3.43 -0.65 0.65
CA LEU A 47 -4.37 -1.55 0.00
C LEU A 47 -5.77 -1.33 0.57
N ARG A 48 -6.74 -1.19 -0.32
CA ARG A 48 -8.15 -1.34 0.01
C ARG A 48 -8.59 -2.73 -0.42
N ILE A 49 -8.99 -3.55 0.55
CA ILE A 49 -9.38 -4.94 0.34
C ILE A 49 -10.85 -5.08 0.73
N ASP A 50 -11.67 -5.53 -0.22
CA ASP A 50 -13.05 -5.93 0.02
C ASP A 50 -13.10 -7.39 0.49
N LEU A 51 -13.32 -7.59 1.79
CA LEU A 51 -13.38 -8.92 2.41
C LEU A 51 -14.66 -9.69 2.04
N CYS A 52 -15.65 -9.03 1.44
CA CYS A 52 -16.86 -9.67 0.93
C CYS A 52 -16.70 -10.15 -0.51
N ALA A 53 -15.64 -9.72 -1.23
CA ALA A 53 -15.40 -10.16 -2.58
C ALA A 53 -15.04 -11.66 -2.62
N ARG A 54 -15.62 -12.37 -3.58
CA ARG A 54 -15.40 -13.81 -3.75
C ARG A 54 -13.90 -14.10 -3.93
N GLY A 55 -13.39 -15.05 -3.16
CA GLY A 55 -12.00 -15.50 -3.24
C GLY A 55 -11.00 -14.63 -2.46
N VAL A 56 -11.45 -13.54 -1.83
CA VAL A 56 -10.60 -12.77 -0.93
C VAL A 56 -10.54 -13.44 0.43
N SER A 57 -9.32 -13.62 0.94
CA SER A 57 -9.06 -14.05 2.31
C SER A 57 -7.79 -13.38 2.82
N VAL A 58 -7.66 -13.29 4.15
CA VAL A 58 -6.47 -12.76 4.82
C VAL A 58 -5.98 -13.82 5.80
N ARG A 59 -4.66 -13.97 5.90
CA ARG A 59 -4.03 -14.89 6.85
C ARG A 59 -2.75 -14.29 7.41
N ALA A 60 -2.42 -14.66 8.63
CA ALA A 60 -1.10 -14.41 9.20
C ALA A 60 -0.06 -15.42 8.66
N THR A 61 1.21 -15.10 8.86
CA THR A 61 2.35 -16.00 8.59
C THR A 61 2.29 -17.21 9.51
N ALA A 62 2.39 -18.43 8.97
CA ALA A 62 2.51 -19.63 9.78
C ALA A 62 3.91 -19.72 10.42
N GLU A 63 4.04 -20.46 11.51
CA GLU A 63 5.30 -20.65 12.23
C GLU A 63 6.46 -21.09 11.31
N GLY A 64 6.23 -22.03 10.40
CA GLY A 64 7.25 -22.51 9.43
C GLY A 64 7.50 -21.57 8.25
N GLU A 65 6.73 -20.48 8.13
CA GLU A 65 6.86 -19.47 7.07
C GLU A 65 7.61 -18.22 7.55
N ARG A 66 7.95 -18.14 8.85
CA ARG A 66 8.60 -16.97 9.46
C ARG A 66 10.02 -16.74 8.92
N TRP A 67 10.60 -15.62 9.37
CA TRP A 67 11.98 -15.23 9.06
C TRP A 67 12.26 -15.04 7.56
N ARG A 68 11.36 -14.33 6.89
CA ARG A 68 11.44 -14.02 5.47
C ARG A 68 11.21 -12.53 5.24
N THR A 69 11.75 -12.03 4.13
CA THR A 69 11.35 -10.73 3.60
C THR A 69 9.92 -10.81 3.06
N VAL A 70 9.21 -9.69 3.06
CA VAL A 70 7.83 -9.61 2.56
C VAL A 70 7.68 -10.16 1.12
N PRO A 71 8.58 -9.83 0.16
CA PRO A 71 8.50 -10.41 -1.19
C PRO A 71 8.70 -11.93 -1.19
N SER A 72 9.69 -12.44 -0.45
CA SER A 72 9.94 -13.90 -0.36
C SER A 72 8.75 -14.65 0.24
N PHE A 73 8.08 -14.06 1.24
CA PHE A 73 6.85 -14.62 1.80
C PHE A 73 5.71 -14.61 0.78
N ALA A 74 5.46 -13.48 0.12
CA ALA A 74 4.40 -13.35 -0.88
C ALA A 74 4.54 -14.39 -2.00
N ASP A 75 5.75 -14.55 -2.54
CA ASP A 75 6.05 -15.53 -3.58
C ASP A 75 5.85 -16.97 -3.09
N ARG A 76 6.32 -17.27 -1.86
CA ARG A 76 6.21 -18.61 -1.27
C ARG A 76 4.77 -19.09 -1.15
N VAL A 77 3.84 -18.18 -0.90
CA VAL A 77 2.45 -18.51 -0.55
C VAL A 77 1.45 -18.15 -1.64
N GLY A 78 1.92 -17.57 -2.75
CA GLY A 78 1.07 -17.09 -3.83
C GLY A 78 0.17 -15.92 -3.42
N ALA A 79 0.63 -15.04 -2.53
CA ALA A 79 -0.17 -13.90 -2.09
C ALA A 79 -0.23 -12.81 -3.17
N VAL A 80 -1.43 -12.31 -3.45
CA VAL A 80 -1.63 -11.11 -4.30
C VAL A 80 -0.96 -9.87 -3.70
N ALA A 81 -0.90 -9.79 -2.37
CA ALA A 81 -0.17 -8.78 -1.64
C ALA A 81 0.21 -9.26 -0.24
N ALA A 82 1.31 -8.73 0.31
CA ALA A 82 1.74 -8.96 1.68
C ALA A 82 2.40 -7.69 2.25
N VAL A 83 2.41 -7.58 3.58
CA VAL A 83 3.09 -6.53 4.35
C VAL A 83 3.77 -7.17 5.57
N ASN A 84 4.75 -6.48 6.17
CA ASN A 84 5.23 -6.88 7.50
C ASN A 84 4.17 -6.54 8.57
N ALA A 85 4.15 -7.30 9.66
CA ALA A 85 3.17 -7.14 10.73
C ALA A 85 3.84 -6.80 12.07
N ASP A 86 4.24 -7.81 12.83
CA ASP A 86 4.61 -7.66 14.24
C ASP A 86 6.04 -7.14 14.45
N PHE A 87 6.26 -6.60 15.65
CA PHE A 87 7.61 -6.54 16.21
C PHE A 87 8.10 -7.96 16.50
N PHE A 88 9.41 -8.20 16.34
CA PHE A 88 10.02 -9.50 16.58
C PHE A 88 11.45 -9.37 17.12
N SER A 89 11.95 -10.45 17.73
CA SER A 89 13.37 -10.55 18.15
C SER A 89 14.22 -11.16 17.05
N TYR A 90 15.40 -10.57 16.79
CA TYR A 90 16.38 -11.16 15.87
C TYR A 90 17.07 -12.40 16.46
N ASP A 91 17.14 -12.52 17.79
CA ASP A 91 17.82 -13.64 18.46
C ASP A 91 16.97 -14.91 18.44
N THR A 92 15.66 -14.77 18.69
CA THR A 92 14.74 -15.91 18.78
C THR A 92 13.88 -16.07 17.53
N GLN A 93 13.83 -15.05 16.67
CA GLN A 93 12.97 -14.98 15.48
C GLN A 93 11.49 -15.14 15.82
N ARG A 94 11.10 -14.75 17.05
CA ARG A 94 9.74 -14.82 17.56
C ARG A 94 9.06 -13.45 17.52
N PRO A 95 7.75 -13.41 17.23
CA PRO A 95 6.97 -12.18 17.36
C PRO A 95 6.84 -11.79 18.84
N THR A 96 6.67 -10.49 19.08
CA THR A 96 6.29 -9.96 20.38
C THR A 96 4.79 -9.72 20.38
N GLY A 97 4.06 -10.42 21.26
CA GLY A 97 2.60 -10.35 21.35
C GLY A 97 1.93 -11.59 20.77
N LEU A 98 0.62 -11.48 20.51
CA LEU A 98 -0.18 -12.58 19.98
C LEU A 98 -0.02 -12.70 18.47
N ALA A 99 0.47 -13.85 18.02
CA ALA A 99 0.46 -14.26 16.62
C ALA A 99 -0.27 -15.60 16.52
N VAL A 100 -1.21 -15.71 15.57
CA VAL A 100 -2.00 -16.95 15.38
C VAL A 100 -2.20 -17.21 13.89
N HIS A 101 -1.95 -18.45 13.47
CA HIS A 101 -2.23 -18.92 12.12
C HIS A 101 -3.09 -20.18 12.18
N ALA A 102 -4.27 -20.16 11.55
CA ALA A 102 -5.16 -21.33 11.47
C ALA A 102 -5.52 -21.99 12.82
N GLY A 103 -5.44 -21.24 13.93
CA GLY A 103 -5.68 -21.75 15.28
C GLY A 103 -4.41 -22.14 16.04
N ASP A 104 -3.26 -22.19 15.37
CA ASP A 104 -1.96 -22.42 16.00
C ASP A 104 -1.37 -21.09 16.46
N VAL A 105 -1.00 -21.03 17.74
CA VAL A 105 -0.38 -19.87 18.42
C VAL A 105 1.13 -20.04 18.47
#